data_AF-A0ABD2TRN4-F1
#
_entry.id   AF-A0ABD2TRN4-F1
#
_cell.length_a   1.000
_cell.length_b   1.000
_cell.length_c   1.000
_cell.angle_alpha   90.00
_cell.angle_beta   90.00
_cell.angle_gamma   90.00
#
_symmetry.space_group_name_H-M   'P 1'
#
loop_
_entity.id
_entity.type
_entity.pdbx_description
1 polymer ?
#
loop_
_entity_poly.entity_id
_entity_poly.type
_entity_poly.pdbx_seq_one_letter_code
_entity_poly.pdbx_strand_id
1 'polypeptide(L)'
;MAIEADLIVILRRSIGISTFQGLLLQTRFNSTVRVNPNYPQAVKLINWAKENKPMLLSRASEKTSTSSSVTPMIVTPTGQQVISVVEISSAPSMGVFYVEAEMSILDEFQEFCVLECSGCKQKKRTKNRKDFECPKCNRKTALVPRCIFQIDLIDGTATTTTFISAELGEKLLSMTAEDIFDITCT
;
A
#
# COMPACT_ATOMS: atom_id res chain seq x y z
N MET A 1 -23.70 -7.37 -9.31
CA MET A 1 -24.65 -6.75 -8.36
C MET A 1 -23.84 -5.86 -7.44
N ALA A 2 -24.02 -4.55 -7.50
CA ALA A 2 -23.31 -3.62 -6.63
C ALA A 2 -23.89 -3.75 -5.22
N ILE A 3 -23.02 -3.98 -4.23
CA ILE A 3 -23.39 -3.92 -2.81
C ILE A 3 -23.83 -2.49 -2.55
N GLU A 4 -25.11 -2.29 -2.26
CA GLU A 4 -25.64 -0.98 -1.93
C GLU A 4 -24.94 -0.50 -0.65
N ALA A 5 -24.15 0.57 -0.77
CA ALA A 5 -23.52 1.18 0.40
C ALA A 5 -24.64 1.74 1.29
N ASP A 6 -24.88 1.05 2.41
CA ASP A 6 -25.81 1.49 3.44
C ASP A 6 -25.21 2.68 4.19
N LEU A 7 -25.85 3.84 4.06
CA LEU A 7 -25.48 5.03 4.81
C LEU A 7 -25.77 4.81 6.29
N ILE A 8 -24.81 5.17 7.15
CA ILE A 8 -24.95 5.09 8.60
C ILE A 8 -24.79 6.47 9.25
N VAL A 9 -25.46 6.67 10.39
CA VAL A 9 -25.28 7.86 11.22
C VAL A 9 -24.51 7.49 12.47
N ILE A 10 -23.44 8.24 12.76
CA ILE A 10 -22.62 8.03 13.95
C ILE A 10 -22.74 9.24 14.85
N LEU A 11 -23.14 9.03 16.10
CA LEU A 11 -23.03 10.02 17.16
C LEU A 11 -21.77 9.76 17.95
N ARG A 12 -20.91 10.77 18.04
CA ARG A 12 -19.70 10.74 18.86
C ARG A 12 -19.80 11.78 19.97
N ARG A 13 -19.45 11.40 21.20
CA ARG A 13 -19.43 12.27 22.39
C ARG A 13 -18.03 12.32 22.99
N SER A 14 -17.71 13.44 23.64
CA SER A 14 -16.40 13.71 24.26
C SER A 14 -15.22 13.49 23.30
N ILE A 15 -15.31 14.08 22.11
CA ILE A 15 -14.28 13.98 21.08
C ILE A 15 -13.23 15.08 21.31
N GLY A 16 -11.96 14.76 21.11
CA GLY A 16 -10.91 15.74 20.97
C GLY A 16 -10.93 16.41 19.60
N ILE A 17 -10.74 17.72 19.56
CA ILE A 17 -10.52 18.46 18.33
C ILE A 17 -9.03 18.76 18.27
N SER A 18 -8.40 18.42 17.14
CA SER A 18 -7.03 18.80 16.82
C SER A 18 -7.04 19.64 15.55
N THR A 19 -6.20 20.67 15.52
CA THR A 19 -6.01 21.54 14.35
C THR A 19 -4.74 21.19 13.56
N PHE A 20 -4.06 20.10 13.91
CA PHE A 20 -2.86 19.65 13.19
C PHE A 20 -3.26 19.16 11.80
N GLN A 21 -2.72 19.81 10.75
CA GLN A 21 -3.05 19.57 9.34
C GLN A 21 -4.54 19.76 8.98
N GLY A 22 -5.20 20.76 9.57
CA GLY A 22 -6.61 21.06 9.31
C GLY A 22 -7.49 20.65 10.49
N LEU A 23 -8.77 20.31 10.25
CA LEU A 23 -9.69 19.90 11.32
C LEU A 23 -9.69 18.38 11.48
N LEU A 24 -9.13 17.88 12.58
CA LEU A 24 -9.12 16.46 12.93
C LEU A 24 -9.96 16.20 14.18
N LEU A 25 -10.76 15.13 14.10
CA LEU A 25 -11.53 14.61 15.23
C LEU A 25 -10.82 13.38 15.79
N GLN A 26 -10.46 13.42 17.07
CA GLN A 26 -9.74 12.35 17.76
C GLN A 26 -10.57 11.78 18.91
N THR A 27 -10.54 10.47 19.12
CA THR A 27 -11.14 9.86 20.31
C THR A 27 -10.27 10.14 21.55
N ARG A 28 -10.94 10.29 22.69
CA ARG A 28 -10.36 10.39 24.04
C ARG A 28 -10.76 9.15 24.84
N PHE A 29 -10.10 8.93 25.97
CA PHE A 29 -10.43 7.81 26.87
C PHE A 29 -11.93 7.78 27.27
N ASN A 30 -12.55 8.95 27.46
CA ASN A 30 -13.98 9.06 27.78
C ASN A 30 -14.88 9.31 26.56
N SER A 31 -14.38 9.10 25.34
CA SER A 31 -15.20 9.21 24.13
C SER A 31 -16.23 8.09 24.09
N THR A 32 -17.42 8.40 23.55
CA THR A 32 -18.45 7.39 23.26
C THR A 32 -18.84 7.49 21.81
N VAL A 33 -18.90 6.35 21.12
CA VAL A 33 -19.38 6.24 19.74
C VAL A 33 -20.66 5.42 19.74
N ARG A 34 -21.72 5.95 19.14
CA ARG A 34 -23.00 5.25 18.95
C ARG A 34 -23.35 5.23 17.47
N VAL A 35 -23.66 4.03 16.98
CA VAL A 35 -24.07 3.81 15.58
C VAL A 35 -25.59 3.82 15.52
N ASN A 36 -26.15 4.53 14.54
CA ASN A 36 -27.57 4.68 14.25
C ASN A 36 -28.44 4.96 15.50
N PRO A 37 -28.12 6.02 16.25
CA PRO A 37 -28.90 6.31 17.45
C PRO A 37 -30.33 6.76 17.07
N ASN A 38 -31.32 6.35 17.85
CA ASN A 38 -32.73 6.67 17.59
C ASN A 38 -33.15 8.07 18.09
N TYR A 39 -32.30 9.08 17.87
CA TYR A 39 -32.62 10.46 18.20
C TYR A 39 -33.28 11.15 17.00
N PRO A 40 -34.22 12.10 17.21
CA PRO A 40 -34.87 12.81 16.11
C PRO A 40 -33.88 13.46 15.13
N GLN A 41 -32.75 13.97 15.62
CA GLN A 41 -31.71 14.58 14.80
C GLN A 41 -31.01 13.56 13.90
N ALA A 42 -30.73 12.36 14.42
CA ALA A 42 -30.08 11.29 13.67
C ALA A 42 -31.01 10.73 12.59
N VAL A 43 -32.30 10.59 12.90
CA VAL A 43 -33.34 10.19 11.93
C VAL A 43 -33.49 11.24 10.82
N LYS A 44 -33.52 12.53 11.17
CA LYS A 44 -33.53 13.62 10.16
C LYS A 44 -32.28 13.58 9.27
N LEU A 45 -31.11 13.37 9.87
CA LEU A 45 -29.84 13.32 9.13
C LEU A 45 -29.76 12.13 8.17
N ILE A 46 -30.18 10.93 8.58
CA ILE A 46 -30.17 9.76 7.69
C ILE A 46 -31.18 9.92 6.54
N ASN A 47 -32.36 10.49 6.80
CA ASN A 47 -33.34 10.75 5.75
C ASN A 47 -32.81 11.76 4.74
N TRP A 48 -32.25 12.87 5.21
CA TRP A 48 -31.57 13.84 4.35
C TRP A 48 -30.43 13.20 3.55
N ALA A 49 -29.62 12.34 4.17
CA ALA A 49 -28.51 11.68 3.49
C ALA A 49 -28.99 10.70 2.40
N LYS A 50 -30.11 10.00 2.62
CA LYS A 50 -30.74 9.13 1.63
C LYS A 50 -31.27 9.92 0.44
N GLU A 51 -31.93 11.05 0.68
CA GLU A 51 -32.42 11.95 -0.38
C GLU A 51 -31.26 12.55 -1.21
N ASN A 52 -30.11 12.79 -0.58
CA ASN A 52 -28.94 13.41 -1.20
C ASN A 52 -27.83 12.40 -1.55
N LYS A 53 -28.14 11.09 -1.55
CA LYS A 53 -27.20 9.99 -1.81
C LYS A 53 -26.32 10.21 -3.07
N PRO A 54 -26.84 10.60 -4.25
CA PRO A 54 -25.99 10.77 -5.44
C PRO A 54 -24.96 11.90 -5.28
N MET A 55 -25.32 13.01 -4.63
CA MET A 55 -24.42 14.13 -4.37
C MET A 55 -23.31 13.77 -3.36
N LEU A 56 -23.66 12.99 -2.33
CA LEU A 56 -22.69 12.55 -1.33
C LEU A 56 -21.68 11.56 -1.93
N LEU A 57 -22.15 10.66 -2.80
CA LEU A 57 -21.27 9.70 -3.49
C LEU A 57 -20.38 10.37 -4.54
N SER A 58 -20.86 11.41 -5.24
CA SER A 58 -20.02 12.15 -6.20
C SER A 58 -18.87 12.90 -5.51
N ARG A 59 -19.13 13.50 -4.34
CA ARG A 59 -18.09 14.19 -3.55
C ARG A 59 -17.09 13.26 -2.87
N ALA A 60 -17.47 12.02 -2.58
CA ALA A 60 -16.51 11.01 -2.14
C ALA A 60 -15.55 10.59 -3.27
N SER A 61 -16.02 10.67 -4.52
CA SER A 61 -15.24 10.38 -5.73
C SER A 61 -14.34 11.56 -6.14
N GLU A 62 -14.85 12.78 -6.01
CA GLU A 62 -14.08 14.02 -6.20
C GLU A 62 -13.17 14.27 -4.99
N LYS A 63 -11.99 13.66 -5.02
CA LYS A 63 -10.88 13.84 -4.07
C LYS A 63 -10.68 15.32 -3.72
N THR A 64 -11.32 15.78 -2.65
CA THR A 64 -10.94 17.03 -1.98
C THR A 64 -9.79 16.68 -1.05
N SER A 65 -8.59 16.78 -1.61
CA SER A 65 -7.30 16.54 -0.97
C SER A 65 -7.07 17.47 0.21
N THR A 66 -7.37 17.05 1.45
CA THR A 66 -6.55 17.35 2.65
C THR A 66 -6.86 16.39 3.82
N SER A 67 -6.99 15.10 3.54
CA SER A 67 -6.97 14.07 4.57
C SER A 67 -6.26 12.87 3.98
N SER A 68 -5.36 12.27 4.75
CA SER A 68 -4.43 11.20 4.41
C SER A 68 -5.12 9.89 4.03
N SER A 69 -6.03 9.90 3.06
CA SER A 69 -6.46 8.69 2.38
C SER A 69 -5.35 8.35 1.39
N VAL A 70 -4.40 7.54 1.86
CA VAL A 70 -3.46 6.83 0.99
C VAL A 70 -4.32 6.16 -0.08
N THR A 71 -4.23 6.64 -1.32
CA THR A 71 -4.87 5.92 -2.43
C THR A 71 -4.18 4.55 -2.47
N PRO A 72 -4.91 3.42 -2.42
CA PRO A 72 -4.28 2.11 -2.43
C PRO A 72 -3.35 2.02 -3.63
N MET A 73 -2.08 1.74 -3.37
CA MET A 73 -1.05 1.72 -4.40
C MET A 73 -1.31 0.60 -5.43
N ILE A 74 -2.08 -0.42 -5.02
CA ILE A 74 -2.49 -1.57 -5.81
C ILE A 74 -3.97 -1.86 -5.49
N VAL A 75 -4.82 -1.90 -6.53
CA VAL A 75 -6.24 -2.22 -6.40
C VAL A 75 -6.39 -3.74 -6.43
N THR A 76 -7.07 -4.32 -5.44
CA THR A 76 -7.44 -5.74 -5.44
C THR A 76 -8.39 -6.03 -6.61
N PRO A 77 -8.14 -7.07 -7.43
CA PRO A 77 -9.08 -7.49 -8.45
C PRO A 77 -10.40 -7.92 -7.82
N THR A 78 -11.51 -7.52 -8.44
CA THR A 78 -12.87 -7.76 -7.93
C THR A 78 -13.12 -9.26 -7.67
N GLY A 79 -13.46 -9.60 -6.42
CA GLY A 79 -13.88 -10.96 -6.02
C GLY A 79 -12.79 -11.82 -5.37
N GLN A 80 -11.59 -11.30 -5.15
CA GLN A 80 -10.55 -12.01 -4.40
C GLN A 80 -10.60 -11.71 -2.89
N GLN A 81 -10.36 -12.75 -2.08
CA GLN A 81 -10.34 -12.64 -0.62
C GLN A 81 -9.05 -11.96 -0.17
N VAL A 82 -9.19 -10.86 0.57
CA VAL A 82 -8.09 -10.23 1.31
C VAL A 82 -7.90 -11.01 2.61
N ILE A 83 -6.66 -11.42 2.88
CA ILE A 83 -6.26 -12.08 4.12
C ILE A 83 -5.40 -11.15 4.97
N SER A 84 -5.25 -11.47 6.25
CA SER A 84 -4.32 -10.79 7.16
C SER A 84 -2.88 -11.26 6.97
N VAL A 85 -1.92 -10.44 7.41
CA VAL A 85 -0.48 -10.75 7.31
C VAL A 85 -0.13 -12.01 8.10
N VAL A 86 -0.74 -12.24 9.26
CA VAL A 86 -0.50 -13.45 10.07
C VAL A 86 -0.93 -14.73 9.34
N GLU A 87 -1.98 -14.67 8.53
CA GLU A 87 -2.50 -15.82 7.77
C GLU A 87 -1.56 -16.26 6.63
N ILE A 88 -0.72 -15.35 6.11
CA ILE A 88 0.32 -15.69 5.11
C ILE A 88 1.23 -16.81 5.66
N SER A 89 1.66 -16.69 6.92
CA SER A 89 2.56 -17.66 7.54
C SER A 89 1.92 -19.04 7.80
N SER A 90 0.59 -19.08 7.87
CA SER A 90 -0.19 -20.29 8.13
C SER A 90 -0.71 -20.96 6.85
N ALA A 91 -0.43 -20.38 5.68
CA ALA A 91 -0.95 -20.88 4.41
C ALA A 91 -0.26 -22.20 4.00
N PRO A 92 -1.00 -23.22 3.52
CA PRO A 92 -0.43 -24.54 3.26
C PRO A 92 0.48 -24.65 2.02
N SER A 93 0.62 -23.60 1.19
CA SER A 93 1.36 -23.68 -0.08
C SER A 93 1.83 -22.31 -0.62
N MET A 94 2.79 -22.37 -1.57
CA MET A 94 3.16 -21.26 -2.44
C MET A 94 1.93 -20.80 -3.23
N GLY A 95 1.53 -19.54 -3.05
CA GLY A 95 0.35 -18.96 -3.69
C GLY A 95 0.46 -17.44 -3.83
N VAL A 96 -0.48 -16.86 -4.55
CA VAL A 96 -0.66 -15.40 -4.61
C VAL A 96 -1.68 -15.01 -3.55
N PHE A 97 -1.28 -14.11 -2.66
CA PHE A 97 -2.13 -13.59 -1.59
C PHE A 97 -2.41 -12.11 -1.81
N TYR A 98 -3.60 -11.68 -1.39
CA TYR A 98 -3.99 -10.28 -1.39
C TYR A 98 -4.06 -9.83 0.06
N VAL A 99 -3.31 -8.79 0.39
CA VAL A 99 -3.26 -8.22 1.73
C VAL A 99 -3.47 -6.71 1.67
N GLU A 100 -4.16 -6.19 2.66
CA GLU A 100 -4.25 -4.76 2.92
C GLU A 100 -3.32 -4.46 4.10
N ALA A 101 -2.22 -3.77 3.83
CA ALA A 101 -1.17 -3.50 4.81
C ALA A 101 -0.52 -2.14 4.54
N GLU A 102 0.00 -1.53 5.61
CA GLU A 102 0.94 -0.43 5.51
C GLU A 102 2.31 -0.96 5.07
N MET A 103 2.97 -0.22 4.19
CA MET A 103 4.31 -0.58 3.71
C MET A 103 5.34 0.36 4.31
N SER A 104 6.40 -0.20 4.86
CA SER A 104 7.54 0.55 5.39
C SER A 104 8.86 -0.04 4.92
N ILE A 105 9.93 0.76 5.03
CA ILE A 105 11.31 0.32 4.79
C ILE A 105 12.01 0.46 6.13
N LEU A 106 12.27 -0.65 6.84
CA LEU A 106 12.93 -0.61 8.15
C LEU A 106 14.47 -0.61 8.03
N ASP A 107 15.01 -1.29 7.02
CA ASP A 107 16.44 -1.23 6.70
C ASP A 107 16.68 -0.20 5.59
N GLU A 108 17.02 1.03 5.99
CA GLU A 108 17.34 2.11 5.05
C GLU A 108 18.71 1.92 4.35
N PHE A 109 19.56 1.03 4.87
CA PHE A 109 20.92 0.80 4.37
C PHE A 109 21.04 -0.39 3.40
N GLN A 110 19.91 -1.01 3.07
CA GLN A 110 19.86 -2.12 2.13
C GLN A 110 20.27 -1.73 0.71
N GLU A 111 20.58 -2.72 -0.12
CA GLU A 111 20.78 -2.50 -1.55
C GLU A 111 19.42 -2.39 -2.26
N PHE A 112 19.19 -1.26 -2.94
CA PHE A 112 17.97 -1.01 -3.74
C PHE A 112 18.07 -1.50 -5.19
N CYS A 113 19.25 -1.95 -5.59
CA CYS A 113 19.54 -2.39 -6.94
C CYS A 113 20.55 -3.52 -6.93
N VAL A 114 20.34 -4.52 -7.79
CA VAL A 114 21.30 -5.59 -8.07
C VAL A 114 21.61 -5.63 -9.56
N LEU A 115 22.82 -6.07 -9.90
CA LEU A 115 23.16 -6.37 -11.28
C LEU A 115 22.67 -7.79 -11.65
N GLU A 116 22.00 -7.93 -12.79
CA GLU A 116 21.59 -9.23 -13.34
C GLU A 116 22.09 -9.43 -14.77
N CYS A 117 22.26 -10.69 -15.16
CA CYS A 117 22.53 -11.05 -16.55
C CYS A 117 21.34 -10.66 -17.43
N SER A 118 21.56 -9.89 -18.50
CA SER A 118 20.49 -9.50 -19.42
C SER A 118 19.79 -10.69 -20.09
N GLY A 119 20.51 -11.81 -20.28
CA GLY A 119 19.98 -13.05 -20.86
C GLY A 119 19.25 -13.95 -19.86
N CYS A 120 19.96 -14.48 -18.86
CA CYS A 120 19.40 -15.51 -17.96
C CYS A 120 18.83 -14.98 -16.64
N LYS A 121 18.87 -13.65 -16.42
CA LYS A 121 18.31 -12.97 -15.23
C LYS A 121 18.90 -13.44 -13.90
N GLN A 122 20.07 -14.07 -13.94
CA GLN A 122 20.80 -14.40 -12.72
C GLN A 122 21.40 -13.13 -12.12
N LYS A 123 21.06 -12.89 -10.85
CA LYS A 123 21.65 -11.84 -10.01
C LYS A 123 23.14 -12.11 -9.80
N LYS A 124 23.95 -11.05 -9.80
CA LYS A 124 25.38 -11.08 -9.51
C LYS A 124 25.68 -10.09 -8.40
N ARG A 125 26.46 -10.53 -7.41
CA ARG A 125 26.95 -9.68 -6.32
C ARG A 125 28.21 -8.96 -6.77
N THR A 126 28.06 -8.03 -7.70
CA THR A 126 29.14 -7.17 -8.19
C THR A 126 28.56 -5.79 -8.45
N LYS A 127 29.33 -4.75 -8.18
CA LYS A 127 29.04 -3.37 -8.60
C LYS A 127 29.66 -3.03 -9.96
N ASN A 128 30.40 -3.97 -10.54
CA ASN A 128 31.10 -3.74 -11.79
C ASN A 128 30.23 -4.14 -12.99
N ARG A 129 29.93 -3.17 -13.87
CA ARG A 129 29.17 -3.38 -15.12
C ARG A 129 29.98 -3.98 -16.27
N LYS A 130 31.20 -4.43 -16.04
CA LYS A 130 31.99 -5.10 -17.07
C LYS A 130 31.24 -6.30 -17.64
N ASP A 131 31.34 -6.44 -18.96
CA ASP A 131 30.92 -7.65 -19.66
C ASP A 131 31.58 -8.88 -19.03
N PHE A 132 30.81 -9.94 -18.91
CA PHE A 132 31.29 -11.21 -18.37
C PHE A 132 30.83 -12.38 -19.22
N GLU A 133 31.58 -13.47 -19.17
CA GLU A 133 31.18 -14.73 -19.78
C GLU A 133 30.12 -15.38 -18.89
N CYS A 134 28.86 -15.45 -19.35
CA CYS A 134 27.78 -16.00 -18.54
C CYS A 134 27.75 -17.53 -18.67
N PRO A 135 28.02 -18.31 -17.60
CA PRO A 135 28.07 -19.77 -17.71
C PRO A 135 26.73 -20.40 -18.13
N LYS A 136 25.62 -19.72 -17.80
CA LYS A 136 24.27 -20.19 -18.14
C LYS A 136 23.84 -19.81 -19.56
N CYS A 137 24.32 -18.68 -20.10
CA CYS A 137 24.03 -18.27 -21.47
C CYS A 137 25.09 -18.72 -22.48
N ASN A 138 26.23 -19.20 -22.00
CA ASN A 138 27.41 -19.58 -22.79
C ASN A 138 27.81 -18.50 -23.82
N ARG A 139 27.73 -17.24 -23.39
CA ARG A 139 28.11 -16.07 -24.20
C ARG A 139 28.50 -14.89 -23.31
N LYS A 140 29.40 -14.05 -23.82
CA LYS A 140 29.70 -12.74 -23.26
C LYS A 140 28.44 -11.87 -23.23
N THR A 141 28.10 -11.36 -22.04
CA THR A 141 26.86 -10.62 -21.81
C THR A 141 27.11 -9.46 -20.85
N ALA A 142 26.41 -8.34 -21.05
CA ALA A 142 26.41 -7.20 -20.15
C ALA A 142 25.55 -7.45 -18.90
N LEU A 143 25.96 -6.87 -17.78
CA LEU A 143 25.14 -6.80 -16.58
C LEU A 143 24.24 -5.57 -16.64
N VAL A 144 22.96 -5.77 -16.37
CA VAL A 144 21.97 -4.70 -16.32
C VAL A 144 21.49 -4.51 -14.87
N PRO A 145 21.27 -3.28 -14.42
CA PRO A 145 20.70 -3.02 -13.11
C PRO A 145 19.25 -3.51 -13.07
N ARG A 146 18.83 -3.93 -11.88
CA ARG A 146 17.45 -4.25 -11.59
C ARG A 146 17.11 -3.75 -10.20
N CYS A 147 16.08 -2.92 -10.13
CA CYS A 147 15.50 -2.46 -8.88
C CYS A 147 15.04 -3.67 -8.05
N ILE A 148 15.48 -3.74 -6.80
CA ILE A 148 15.01 -4.71 -5.82
C ILE A 148 15.31 -4.20 -4.42
N PHE A 149 14.33 -4.23 -3.53
CA PHE A 149 14.50 -3.86 -2.12
C PHE A 149 13.47 -4.59 -1.26
N GLN A 150 13.83 -4.80 -0.01
CA GLN A 150 12.99 -5.27 1.08
C GLN A 150 12.05 -4.17 1.54
N ILE A 151 10.83 -4.60 1.79
CA ILE A 151 9.77 -3.83 2.43
C ILE A 151 9.18 -4.65 3.55
N ASP A 152 8.64 -3.96 4.55
CA ASP A 152 7.90 -4.55 5.64
C ASP A 152 6.43 -4.20 5.48
N LEU A 153 5.62 -5.25 5.32
CA LEU A 153 4.17 -5.16 5.28
C LEU A 153 3.64 -5.32 6.70
N ILE A 154 2.94 -4.30 7.19
CA ILE A 154 2.44 -4.21 8.55
C ILE A 154 0.92 -4.07 8.48
N ASP A 155 0.21 -4.99 9.13
CA ASP A 155 -1.21 -4.83 9.40
C ASP A 155 -1.48 -4.87 10.92
N GLY A 156 -2.75 -4.83 11.32
CA GLY A 156 -3.13 -4.92 12.73
C GLY A 156 -2.85 -6.28 13.40
N THR A 157 -2.35 -7.27 12.67
CA THR A 157 -2.15 -8.65 13.12
C THR A 157 -0.68 -9.03 13.22
N ALA A 158 0.16 -8.61 12.26
CA ALA A 158 1.57 -8.98 12.19
C ALA A 158 2.37 -8.07 11.25
N THR A 159 3.69 -8.27 11.27
CA THR A 159 4.63 -7.72 10.29
C THR A 159 5.25 -8.87 9.48
N THR A 160 5.38 -8.69 8.17
CA THR A 160 6.13 -9.62 7.31
C THR A 160 7.05 -8.87 6.35
N THR A 161 8.27 -9.36 6.18
CA THR A 161 9.26 -8.78 5.27
C THR A 161 9.18 -9.47 3.91
N THR A 162 9.06 -8.68 2.84
CA THR A 162 9.02 -9.17 1.46
C THR A 162 9.87 -8.28 0.56
N PHE A 163 9.99 -8.64 -0.72
CA PHE A 163 10.75 -7.86 -1.70
C PHE A 163 9.84 -7.28 -2.77
N ILE A 164 10.05 -6.00 -3.09
CA ILE A 164 9.60 -5.41 -4.35
C ILE A 164 10.73 -5.50 -5.36
N SER A 165 10.41 -5.76 -6.64
CA SER A 165 11.44 -5.79 -7.69
C SER A 165 10.95 -5.29 -9.04
N ALA A 166 11.91 -4.97 -9.90
CA ALA A 166 11.72 -4.54 -11.29
C ALA A 166 10.79 -3.32 -11.40
N GLU A 167 9.94 -3.30 -12.42
CA GLU A 167 9.04 -2.18 -12.77
C GLU A 167 8.18 -1.70 -11.60
N LEU A 168 7.73 -2.61 -10.72
CA LEU A 168 6.94 -2.21 -9.56
C LEU A 168 7.76 -1.36 -8.58
N GLY A 169 9.02 -1.72 -8.34
CA GLY A 169 9.92 -0.95 -7.48
C GLY A 169 10.30 0.39 -8.09
N GLU A 170 10.56 0.41 -9.39
CA GLU A 170 10.88 1.64 -10.13
C GLU A 170 9.71 2.63 -10.10
N LYS A 171 8.48 2.15 -10.32
CA LYS A 171 7.26 2.97 -10.20
C LYS A 171 7.06 3.49 -8.78
N LEU A 172 7.35 2.67 -7.77
CA LEU A 172 7.18 3.05 -6.37
C LEU A 172 8.15 4.16 -5.96
N LEU A 173 9.41 4.04 -6.38
CA LEU A 173 10.46 5.01 -6.10
C LEU A 173 10.44 6.21 -7.07
N SER A 174 9.65 6.15 -8.15
CA SER A 174 9.67 7.11 -9.25
C SER A 174 11.07 7.29 -9.86
N MET A 175 11.83 6.20 -9.95
CA MET A 175 13.21 6.16 -10.40
C MET A 175 13.46 4.88 -11.21
N THR A 176 14.26 4.96 -12.26
CA THR A 176 14.63 3.76 -13.02
C THR A 176 15.71 2.96 -12.28
N ALA A 177 15.87 1.67 -12.62
CA ALA A 177 16.97 0.87 -12.08
C ALA A 177 18.36 1.45 -12.40
N GLU A 178 18.49 2.16 -13.53
CA GLU A 178 19.70 2.87 -13.92
C GLU A 178 20.00 4.01 -12.95
N ASP A 179 19.01 4.88 -12.68
CA ASP A 179 19.15 6.01 -11.75
C ASP A 179 19.54 5.53 -10.34
N ILE A 180 18.86 4.48 -9.85
CA ILE A 180 19.14 3.89 -8.53
C ILE A 180 20.57 3.33 -8.48
N PHE A 181 21.02 2.67 -9.54
CA PHE A 181 22.37 2.11 -9.61
C PHE A 181 23.43 3.22 -9.59
N ASP A 182 23.23 4.28 -10.36
CA ASP A 182 24.18 5.39 -10.46
C ASP A 182 24.33 6.15 -9.13
N ILE A 183 23.26 6.27 -8.35
CA ILE A 183 23.29 6.91 -7.01
C ILE A 183 23.98 6.03 -5.96
N THR A 184 23.83 4.71 -6.06
CA THR A 184 24.33 3.76 -5.04
C THR A 184 25.75 3.24 -5.29
N CYS A 185 26.30 3.50 -6.48
CA CYS A 185 27.60 2.98 -6.93
C CYS A 185 28.65 4.04 -7.30
N THR A 186 28.42 5.33 -7.00
CA THR A 186 29.48 6.36 -6.91
C THR A 186 30.30 6.20 -5.64
#